data_AF-A0A7X7QJ71-F1
#
_entry.id   AF-A0A7X7QJ71-F1
#
_cell.length_a   1.000
_cell.length_b   1.000
_cell.length_c   1.000
_cell.angle_alpha   90.00
_cell.angle_beta   90.00
_cell.angle_gamma   90.00
#
_symmetry.space_group_name_H-M   'P 1'
#
loop_
_entity.id
_entity.type
_entity.pdbx_description
1 polymer ?
#
loop_
_entity_poly.entity_id
_entity_poly.type
_entity_poly.pdbx_seq_one_letter_code
_entity_poly.pdbx_strand_id
1 'polypeptide(L)' 'MSGIGWRPSTPTMPVRRMICSRNTRYDSAGRMAAAVEFADQSVPRVTSYVHDSDGRLVRTVAPDEG' A
#
# COMPACT_ATOMS: atom_id res chain seq x y z
N MET A 1 13.55 1.13 -53.61
CA MET A 1 13.74 1.31 -52.15
C MET A 1 13.30 2.74 -51.87
N SER A 2 12.26 3.06 -51.13
CA SER A 2 12.15 2.87 -49.68
C SER A 2 10.70 3.18 -49.25
N GLY A 3 10.08 2.29 -48.47
CA GLY A 3 8.75 2.49 -47.92
C GLY A 3 8.79 3.42 -46.71
N ILE A 4 7.97 4.47 -46.73
CA ILE A 4 7.76 5.35 -45.58
C ILE A 4 6.79 4.64 -44.62
N GLY A 5 7.35 3.85 -43.71
CA GLY A 5 6.58 3.16 -42.68
C GLY A 5 6.11 4.14 -41.61
N TRP A 6 4.80 4.34 -41.51
CA TRP A 6 4.16 5.04 -40.40
C TRP A 6 4.55 4.37 -39.08
N ARG A 7 5.29 5.08 -38.23
CA ARG A 7 5.58 4.62 -36.88
C ARG A 7 4.42 5.05 -35.99
N PRO A 8 3.62 4.13 -35.41
CA PRO A 8 2.75 4.53 -34.32
C PRO A 8 3.67 4.94 -33.17
N SER A 9 3.62 6.22 -32.78
CA SER A 9 4.26 6.69 -31.57
C SER A 9 3.68 5.87 -30.42
N THR A 10 4.43 4.86 -29.96
CA THR A 10 4.15 4.21 -28.69
C THR A 10 4.09 5.30 -27.63
N PRO A 11 2.96 5.53 -26.95
CA PRO A 11 2.99 6.40 -25.80
C PRO A 11 3.84 5.67 -24.76
N THR A 12 5.08 6.08 -24.57
CA THR A 12 5.87 5.76 -23.39
C THR A 12 5.21 6.47 -22.21
N MET A 13 4.03 5.99 -21.81
CA MET A 13 3.53 6.26 -20.48
C MET A 13 4.41 5.40 -19.58
N PRO A 14 5.26 5.97 -18.70
CA PRO A 14 5.61 5.20 -17.53
C PRO A 14 4.26 4.94 -16.88
N VAL A 15 3.77 3.69 -16.95
CA VAL A 15 2.78 3.22 -16.01
C VAL A 15 3.56 3.27 -14.70
N ARG A 16 3.55 4.45 -14.07
CA ARG A 16 3.94 4.61 -12.70
C ARG A 16 2.86 3.80 -12.02
N ARG A 17 3.12 2.49 -11.84
CA ARG A 17 2.34 1.71 -10.90
C ARG A 17 2.52 2.51 -9.64
N MET A 18 1.46 3.21 -9.27
CA MET A 18 1.33 3.87 -8.00
C MET A 18 1.17 2.69 -7.05
N ILE A 19 2.28 2.06 -6.70
CA ILE A 19 2.29 0.84 -5.89
C ILE A 19 2.03 1.35 -4.48
N CYS A 20 0.75 1.53 -4.14
CA CYS A 20 0.36 1.54 -2.75
C CYS A 20 0.61 0.13 -2.21
N SER A 21 1.83 -0.13 -1.76
CA SER A 21 2.13 -1.38 -1.10
C SER A 21 1.57 -1.30 0.31
N ARG A 22 0.69 -2.23 0.64
CA ARG A 22 0.16 -2.40 1.99
C ARG A 22 0.78 -3.66 2.58
N ASN A 23 1.43 -3.52 3.74
CA ASN A 23 1.98 -4.63 4.51
C ASN A 23 1.16 -4.80 5.79
N THR A 24 0.60 -5.98 6.02
CA THR A 24 -0.16 -6.28 7.24
C THR A 24 0.64 -7.20 8.16
N ARG A 25 0.68 -6.87 9.45
CA ARG A 25 1.25 -7.72 10.49
C ARG A 25 0.13 -8.41 11.24
N TYR A 26 0.32 -9.69 11.52
CA TYR A 26 -0.64 -10.50 12.26
C TYR A 26 -0.06 -10.90 13.63
N ASP A 27 -0.92 -11.05 14.62
CA ASP A 27 -0.56 -11.62 15.91
C ASP A 27 -0.46 -13.16 15.85
N SER A 28 -0.08 -13.80 16.95
CA SER A 28 0.03 -15.26 17.06
C SER A 28 -1.31 -16.00 16.89
N ALA A 29 -2.44 -15.29 16.98
CA ALA A 29 -3.79 -15.81 16.76
C ALA A 29 -4.28 -15.58 15.32
N GLY A 30 -3.46 -14.98 14.44
CA GLY A 30 -3.83 -14.68 13.06
C GLY A 30 -4.69 -13.43 12.88
N ARG A 31 -4.83 -12.58 13.90
CA ARG A 31 -5.57 -11.32 13.81
C ARG A 31 -4.64 -10.19 13.35
N MET A 32 -5.17 -9.23 12.59
CA MET A 32 -4.38 -8.09 12.11
C MET A 32 -3.94 -7.18 13.27
N ALA A 33 -2.67 -7.17 13.63
CA ALA A 33 -2.13 -6.32 14.69
C ALA A 33 -1.73 -4.92 14.17
N ALA A 34 -1.30 -4.82 12.92
CA ALA A 34 -0.92 -3.55 12.32
C ALA A 34 -1.06 -3.59 10.79
N ALA A 35 -1.37 -2.44 10.20
CA ALA A 35 -1.31 -2.22 8.76
C ALA A 35 -0.35 -1.07 8.47
N VAL A 36 0.60 -1.32 7.57
CA VAL A 36 1.54 -0.32 7.07
C VAL A 36 1.20 -0.05 5.61
N GLU A 37 0.89 1.19 5.29
CA GLU A 37 0.57 1.63 3.94
C GLU A 37 1.65 2.57 3.42
N PHE A 38 2.25 2.22 2.30
CA PHE A 38 3.21 3.04 1.59
C PHE A 38 2.49 3.74 0.44
N ALA A 39 1.93 4.92 0.72
CA ALA A 39 1.14 5.67 -0.26
C ALA A 39 2.00 6.67 -1.02
N ASP A 40 2.82 6.21 -1.98
CA ASP A 40 3.65 6.99 -2.94
C ASP A 40 4.62 8.05 -2.38
N GLN A 41 4.49 8.38 -1.11
CA GLN A 41 5.29 9.24 -0.30
C GLN A 41 6.35 8.37 0.37
N SER A 42 7.54 8.91 0.55
CA SER A 42 8.65 8.20 1.20
C SER A 42 8.36 7.83 2.67
N VAL A 43 7.23 8.27 3.23
CA VAL A 43 6.84 8.06 4.62
C VAL A 43 5.76 6.96 4.69
N PRO A 44 6.05 5.83 5.34
CA PRO A 44 5.05 4.81 5.62
C PRO A 44 4.01 5.32 6.61
N ARG A 45 2.73 5.10 6.31
CA ARG A 45 1.62 5.30 7.23
C ARG A 45 1.38 4.03 8.02
N VAL A 46 1.55 4.07 9.34
CA VAL A 46 1.36 2.91 10.22
C VAL A 46 0.06 3.08 11.00
N THR A 47 -0.87 2.15 10.81
CA THR A 47 -2.10 2.02 11.60
C THR A 47 -1.96 0.80 12.50
N SER A 48 -2.09 0.98 13.82
CA SER A 48 -2.00 -0.12 14.80
C SER A 48 -3.39 -0.50 15.33
N TYR A 49 -3.63 -1.79 15.50
CA TYR A 49 -4.89 -2.35 15.98
C TYR A 49 -4.65 -3.13 17.27
N VAL A 50 -5.23 -2.64 18.38
CA VAL A 50 -5.16 -3.32 19.67
C VAL A 50 -6.39 -4.19 19.82
N HIS A 51 -6.16 -5.47 20.10
CA HIS A 51 -7.22 -6.45 20.36
C HIS A 51 -7.20 -6.88 21.83
N ASP A 52 -8.38 -7.17 22.38
CA ASP A 52 -8.49 -7.76 23.71
C ASP A 52 -8.31 -9.30 23.69
N SER A 53 -8.40 -9.91 24.88
CA SER A 53 -8.30 -11.37 25.07
C SER A 53 -9.35 -12.17 24.30
N ASP A 54 -10.55 -11.61 24.09
CA ASP A 54 -11.69 -12.26 23.44
C ASP A 54 -11.70 -12.10 21.91
N GLY A 55 -10.68 -11.47 21.30
CA GLY A 55 -10.69 -11.31 19.83
C GLY A 55 -11.10 -9.94 19.33
N ARG A 56 -11.65 -9.06 20.17
CA ARG A 56 -12.32 -7.85 19.71
C ARG A 56 -11.34 -6.69 19.58
N LEU A 57 -11.56 -5.87 18.55
CA LEU A 57 -10.80 -4.65 18.35
C LEU A 57 -11.22 -3.61 19.40
N VAL A 58 -10.30 -3.22 20.27
CA VAL A 58 -10.54 -2.23 21.34
C VAL A 58 -9.96 -0.87 21.03
N ARG A 59 -8.95 -0.79 20.15
CA ARG A 59 -8.34 0.50 19.77
C ARG A 59 -7.75 0.46 18.38
N THR A 60 -7.96 1.53 17.63
CA THR A 60 -7.28 1.81 16.37
C THR A 60 -6.43 3.06 16.57
N VAL A 61 -5.14 2.99 16.28
CA VAL A 61 -4.21 4.12 16.33
C VAL A 61 -3.86 4.48 14.90
N ALA A 62 -4.34 5.63 14.44
CA ALA A 62 -4.08 6.14 13.10
C ALA A 62 -2.70 6.84 13.02
N PRO A 63 -2.08 6.89 11.83
CA PRO A 63 -0.75 7.49 11.64
C PRO A 63 -0.70 9.01 11.87
N ASP A 64 -1.84 9.70 11.79
CA ASP A 64 -1.95 11.16 11.94
C ASP A 64 -2.16 11.62 13.39
N GLU A 65 -2.26 10.70 14.37
CA GLU A 65 -2.47 11.04 15.79
C GLU A 65 -1.16 11.12 16.62
N GLY A 66 -0.11 11.69 16.01
CA GLY A 66 1.19 11.97 16.65
C GLY A 66 1.41 13.46 16.89
#